data_AF-A0A4V2I5V8-F1
#
_entry.id   AF-A0A4V2I5V8-F1
#
_cell.length_a   1.000
_cell.length_b   1.000
_cell.length_c   1.000
_cell.angle_alpha   90.00
_cell.angle_beta   90.00
_cell.angle_gamma   90.00
#
_symmetry.space_group_name_H-M   'P 1'
#
loop_
_entity.id
_entity.type
_entity.pdbx_description
1 polymer ?
#
loop_
_entity_poly.entity_id
_entity_poly.type
_entity_poly.pdbx_seq_one_letter_code
_entity_poly.pdbx_strand_id
1 'polypeptide(L)'
;MRQHFSLSVLAVAISLTLSGCGGSDSSNEATTVTEQTPETTNSAPTIVVQDTVSVDAGTAVAITATITDADGDDLTVTWVQSSGIDVSFDGQGSSSISFTAPDEATTLVFQISVDDGVNDTVTASSSVTVNSVQTEPETPEPTPDSSVWLLNTNDTRAVHVPSSSSSLNALVNVQSVATSSIDGKSYTVVSSYGIPDYQVQITQDMYDELAQRPLANRDYISGSPTIAVGDTVAFGQDVGYNSNSSCGVDQGYGYWPPGPVCPSESLREGYFPDEPEPTDDDCSTGLGQVGLWVNGSSIYNWGDGQSYNNQGDWQTLAPVAEQYDVDICGGHAANGDYHHHFYSSCLAAMVNDEGIGHSPLYGFAADGYPVYGPWEDTGVLAISAWTVRDYSATSATGCSDGTRSCSLVDQYDPSQGVEVVSAGPDFTDTVTTLSGNSLIASNGYYYEDYYWDESLTEQGYPFLDQYNGHSDDERGYHYHITVAEVDGKLIPAFPYIIGDRFAGTIDDNALANCSTGVGGPPSR
;
A
#
# COMPACT_ATOMS: atom_id res chain seq x y z
N MET A 1 34.59 4.44 29.42
CA MET A 1 35.29 3.18 29.76
C MET A 1 35.57 2.49 28.43
N ARG A 2 36.78 2.65 27.89
CA ARG A 2 37.18 2.16 26.55
C ARG A 2 37.65 0.72 26.68
N GLN A 3 37.05 -0.22 25.93
CA GLN A 3 37.57 -1.57 25.79
C GLN A 3 38.17 -1.75 24.38
N HIS A 4 39.42 -2.18 24.37
CA HIS A 4 40.23 -2.46 23.19
C HIS A 4 39.96 -3.88 22.69
N PHE A 5 39.63 -4.03 21.41
CA PHE A 5 39.70 -5.31 20.71
C PHE A 5 41.15 -5.58 20.27
N SER A 6 41.68 -6.75 20.64
CA SER A 6 43.00 -7.24 20.24
C SER A 6 42.85 -8.22 19.08
N LEU A 7 43.49 -7.90 17.96
CA LEU A 7 43.60 -8.71 16.75
C LEU A 7 44.78 -9.68 16.92
N SER A 8 44.63 -10.96 16.62
CA SER A 8 45.76 -11.91 16.57
C SER A 8 45.72 -12.72 15.28
N VAL A 9 46.72 -12.44 14.45
CA VAL A 9 47.08 -13.10 13.20
C VAL A 9 47.93 -14.33 13.53
N LEU A 10 47.66 -15.48 12.91
CA LEU A 10 48.60 -16.60 12.90
C LEU A 10 48.82 -17.09 11.47
N ALA A 11 50.04 -16.84 10.97
CA ALA A 11 50.55 -17.33 9.69
C ALA A 11 51.27 -18.67 9.91
N VAL A 12 51.07 -19.64 9.01
CA VAL A 12 51.86 -20.89 8.97
C VAL A 12 52.53 -20.98 7.62
N ALA A 13 53.86 -21.05 7.65
CA ALA A 13 54.75 -21.14 6.51
C ALA A 13 55.12 -22.61 6.20
N ILE A 14 55.10 -22.94 4.92
CA ILE A 14 55.58 -24.18 4.30
C ILE A 14 57.08 -24.05 3.99
N SER A 15 57.90 -25.05 4.30
CA SER A 15 58.86 -25.63 3.33
C SER A 15 59.71 -26.80 3.86
N LEU A 16 59.82 -27.77 2.95
CA LEU A 16 60.53 -29.05 2.90
C LEU A 16 62.02 -29.05 3.28
N THR A 17 62.52 -30.23 3.71
CA THR A 17 63.73 -30.85 3.12
C THR A 17 63.73 -32.38 3.30
N LEU A 18 64.25 -33.08 2.28
CA LEU A 18 64.38 -34.53 2.14
C LEU A 18 65.81 -35.00 2.46
N SER A 19 65.94 -36.32 2.66
CA SER A 19 67.10 -37.22 2.47
C SER A 19 68.00 -37.57 3.68
N GLY A 20 68.24 -38.88 3.87
CA GLY A 20 69.40 -39.39 4.62
C GLY A 20 69.27 -40.78 5.28
N CYS A 21 69.85 -41.80 4.64
CA CYS A 21 69.93 -43.23 4.94
C CYS A 21 70.76 -43.66 6.19
N GLY A 22 70.45 -44.87 6.73
CA GLY A 22 71.36 -45.79 7.47
C GLY A 22 70.92 -46.11 8.92
N GLY A 23 70.69 -47.33 9.41
CA GLY A 23 71.05 -48.70 9.00
C GLY A 23 71.99 -49.33 10.04
N SER A 24 71.51 -50.20 10.94
CA SER A 24 72.33 -51.16 11.74
C SER A 24 71.48 -52.26 12.44
N ASP A 25 71.62 -53.48 11.93
CA ASP A 25 71.61 -54.83 12.55
C ASP A 25 70.52 -55.31 13.54
N SER A 26 69.73 -56.31 13.12
CA SER A 26 69.96 -57.72 13.51
C SER A 26 68.84 -58.68 13.07
N SER A 27 69.27 -59.83 12.55
CA SER A 27 68.62 -61.15 12.43
C SER A 27 67.37 -61.32 11.55
N ASN A 28 67.57 -62.22 10.58
CA ASN A 28 66.67 -62.72 9.56
C ASN A 28 65.78 -63.85 10.15
N GLU A 29 64.46 -63.64 10.22
CA GLU A 29 63.46 -64.71 10.09
C GLU A 29 62.32 -64.18 9.20
N ALA A 30 61.95 -64.98 8.21
CA ALA A 30 61.02 -64.59 7.16
C ALA A 30 59.59 -64.52 7.66
N THR A 31 59.00 -63.32 7.60
CA THR A 31 57.56 -63.11 7.73
C THR A 31 57.11 -62.30 6.51
N THR A 32 56.32 -62.92 5.63
CA THR A 32 55.58 -62.23 4.57
C THR A 32 54.65 -61.20 5.21
N VAL A 33 55.02 -59.93 5.15
CA VAL A 33 54.14 -58.80 5.46
C VAL A 33 53.60 -58.29 4.14
N THR A 34 52.35 -58.64 3.83
CA THR A 34 51.53 -57.95 2.84
C THR A 34 51.38 -56.50 3.29
N GLU A 35 51.86 -55.57 2.46
CA GLU A 35 51.59 -54.15 2.55
C GLU A 35 50.07 -53.95 2.42
N GLN A 36 49.42 -53.86 3.58
CA GLN A 36 47.99 -53.56 3.67
C GLN A 36 47.83 -52.10 3.28
N THR A 37 47.38 -51.86 2.05
CA THR A 37 46.83 -50.57 1.62
C THR A 37 45.77 -50.20 2.67
N PRO A 38 45.80 -48.99 3.26
CA PRO A 38 44.74 -48.59 4.16
C PRO A 38 43.43 -48.64 3.38
N GLU A 39 42.53 -49.54 3.76
CA GLU A 39 41.17 -49.56 3.23
C GLU A 39 40.54 -48.22 3.63
N THR A 40 40.36 -47.34 2.65
CA THR A 40 39.54 -46.13 2.83
C THR A 40 38.10 -46.62 2.96
N THR A 41 37.54 -46.55 4.17
CA THR A 41 36.14 -46.86 4.40
C THR A 41 35.27 -45.84 3.68
N ASN A 42 34.31 -46.32 2.88
CA ASN A 42 33.37 -45.46 2.16
C ASN A 42 32.48 -44.64 3.11
N SER A 43 32.23 -43.38 2.75
CA SER A 43 31.38 -42.46 3.50
C SER A 43 30.02 -42.36 2.80
N ALA A 44 28.94 -42.60 3.55
CA ALA A 44 27.59 -42.45 2.98
C ALA A 44 27.32 -41.00 2.50
N PRO A 45 26.52 -40.81 1.45
CA PRO A 45 26.17 -39.50 0.93
C PRO A 45 25.33 -38.69 1.93
N THR A 46 25.37 -37.36 1.83
CA THR A 46 24.51 -36.48 2.64
C THR A 46 23.49 -35.74 1.78
N ILE A 47 22.25 -35.68 2.27
CA ILE A 47 21.11 -35.06 1.57
C ILE A 47 20.57 -33.91 2.41
N VAL A 48 20.39 -32.74 1.80
CA VAL A 48 19.60 -31.63 2.33
C VAL A 48 18.51 -31.32 1.34
N VAL A 49 17.26 -31.60 1.69
CA VAL A 49 16.08 -31.30 0.86
C VAL A 49 15.45 -29.98 1.33
N GLN A 50 14.87 -29.24 0.39
CA GLN A 50 14.11 -28.02 0.69
C GLN A 50 13.03 -28.26 1.76
N ASP A 51 12.90 -27.31 2.69
CA ASP A 51 11.86 -27.28 3.72
C ASP A 51 10.44 -27.17 3.10
N THR A 52 9.41 -27.29 3.93
CA THR A 52 8.00 -27.27 3.50
C THR A 52 7.67 -26.09 2.58
N VAL A 53 7.03 -26.38 1.45
CA VAL A 53 6.57 -25.38 0.47
C VAL A 53 5.06 -25.24 0.56
N SER A 54 4.54 -24.01 0.50
CA SER A 54 3.10 -23.73 0.36
C SER A 54 2.85 -23.16 -1.04
N VAL A 55 1.87 -23.69 -1.75
CA VAL A 55 1.51 -23.28 -3.12
C VAL A 55 0.00 -23.36 -3.31
N ASP A 56 -0.53 -22.65 -4.31
CA ASP A 56 -1.93 -22.74 -4.67
C ASP A 56 -2.19 -23.90 -5.63
N ALA A 57 -3.41 -24.45 -5.59
CA ALA A 57 -3.86 -25.51 -6.48
C ALA A 57 -3.65 -25.16 -7.97
N GLY A 58 -3.24 -26.14 -8.77
CA GLY A 58 -2.98 -25.96 -10.20
C GLY A 58 -1.65 -25.28 -10.57
N THR A 59 -0.86 -24.79 -9.60
CA THR A 59 0.43 -24.13 -9.87
C THR A 59 1.57 -25.13 -10.11
N ALA A 60 2.64 -24.68 -10.79
CA ALA A 60 3.84 -25.49 -11.00
C ALA A 60 4.73 -25.48 -9.74
N VAL A 61 5.13 -26.66 -9.29
CA VAL A 61 5.95 -26.88 -8.09
C VAL A 61 7.28 -27.51 -8.48
N ALA A 62 8.37 -27.05 -7.89
CA ALA A 62 9.69 -27.69 -7.96
C ALA A 62 10.24 -27.96 -6.56
N ILE A 63 10.66 -29.20 -6.29
CA ILE A 63 11.37 -29.59 -5.07
C ILE A 63 12.83 -29.79 -5.44
N THR A 64 13.75 -29.22 -4.66
CA THR A 64 15.19 -29.35 -4.86
C THR A 64 15.88 -30.00 -3.67
N ALA A 65 16.95 -30.74 -3.92
CA ALA A 65 17.82 -31.31 -2.91
C ALA A 65 19.28 -31.05 -3.25
N THR A 66 20.09 -30.79 -2.23
CA THR A 66 21.55 -30.78 -2.34
C THR A 66 22.08 -32.14 -1.88
N ILE A 67 22.82 -32.81 -2.75
CA ILE A 67 23.40 -34.13 -2.50
C ILE A 67 24.92 -33.98 -2.59
N THR A 68 25.64 -34.45 -1.57
CA THR A 68 27.11 -34.45 -1.57
C THR A 68 27.65 -35.80 -1.16
N ASP A 69 28.69 -36.24 -1.86
CA ASP A 69 29.46 -37.45 -1.57
C ASP A 69 30.93 -37.08 -1.40
N ALA A 70 31.56 -37.59 -0.33
CA ALA A 70 32.92 -37.20 0.04
C ALA A 70 33.99 -37.98 -0.73
N ASP A 71 33.63 -39.17 -1.21
CA ASP A 71 34.52 -40.13 -1.86
C ASP A 71 34.47 -40.02 -3.40
N GLY A 72 33.46 -39.31 -3.93
CA GLY A 72 33.24 -39.06 -5.35
C GLY A 72 32.54 -40.20 -6.08
N ASP A 73 31.76 -41.00 -5.36
CA ASP A 73 31.05 -42.17 -5.90
C ASP A 73 29.93 -41.77 -6.87
N ASP A 74 29.59 -42.70 -7.78
CA ASP A 74 28.44 -42.56 -8.66
C ASP A 74 27.14 -42.77 -7.86
N LEU A 75 26.26 -41.77 -7.86
CA LEU A 75 25.05 -41.77 -7.02
C LEU A 75 23.80 -42.16 -7.82
N THR A 76 23.00 -43.07 -7.25
CA THR A 76 21.66 -43.40 -7.75
C THR A 76 20.60 -42.67 -6.93
N VAL A 77 19.88 -41.74 -7.57
CA VAL A 77 18.84 -40.93 -6.92
C VAL A 77 17.44 -41.44 -7.27
N THR A 78 16.58 -41.60 -6.28
CA THR A 78 15.19 -42.03 -6.48
C THR A 78 14.24 -41.14 -5.70
N TRP A 79 13.21 -40.62 -6.36
CA TRP A 79 12.08 -39.92 -5.73
C TRP A 79 10.84 -40.80 -5.67
N VAL A 80 10.11 -40.71 -4.56
CA VAL A 80 8.83 -41.38 -4.35
C VAL A 80 7.88 -40.42 -3.64
N GLN A 81 6.67 -40.26 -4.17
CA GLN A 81 5.58 -39.67 -3.40
C GLN A 81 5.07 -40.68 -2.37
N SER A 82 5.10 -40.30 -1.10
CA SER A 82 4.79 -41.16 0.04
C SER A 82 3.40 -40.90 0.65
N SER A 83 2.83 -39.71 0.41
CA SER A 83 1.52 -39.31 0.92
C SER A 83 0.89 -38.19 0.07
N GLY A 84 -0.42 -38.02 0.18
CA GLY A 84 -1.21 -37.00 -0.51
C GLY A 84 -1.91 -37.53 -1.76
N ILE A 85 -2.49 -36.62 -2.54
CA ILE A 85 -3.08 -36.92 -3.85
C ILE A 85 -1.95 -37.25 -4.83
N ASP A 86 -2.04 -38.38 -5.54
CA ASP A 86 -1.01 -38.80 -6.49
C ASP A 86 -0.83 -37.76 -7.61
N VAL A 87 0.39 -37.26 -7.76
CA VAL A 87 0.78 -36.36 -8.86
C VAL A 87 1.81 -37.01 -9.76
N SER A 88 1.74 -36.71 -11.05
CA SER A 88 2.82 -37.05 -11.98
C SER A 88 3.91 -35.99 -11.87
N PHE A 89 5.16 -36.41 -11.64
CA PHE A 89 6.31 -35.51 -11.58
C PHE A 89 7.41 -35.93 -12.55
N ASP A 90 8.11 -34.94 -13.08
CA ASP A 90 9.32 -35.10 -13.88
C ASP A 90 10.58 -34.98 -13.01
N GLY A 91 11.74 -35.35 -13.57
CA GLY A 91 13.04 -35.20 -12.89
C GLY A 91 13.52 -36.42 -12.09
N GLN A 92 12.88 -37.59 -12.25
CA GLN A 92 13.33 -38.85 -11.66
C GLN A 92 14.82 -39.12 -11.98
N GLY A 93 15.59 -39.49 -10.96
CA GLY A 93 17.04 -39.70 -11.12
C GLY A 93 17.89 -38.44 -10.97
N SER A 94 17.28 -37.29 -10.72
CA SER A 94 17.99 -36.01 -10.53
C SER A 94 17.79 -35.42 -9.13
N SER A 95 18.53 -34.36 -8.81
CA SER A 95 18.43 -33.65 -7.53
C SER A 95 17.23 -32.70 -7.44
N SER A 96 16.35 -32.68 -8.44
CA SER A 96 15.12 -31.91 -8.43
C SER A 96 13.98 -32.64 -9.13
N ILE A 97 12.75 -32.47 -8.62
CA ILE A 97 11.54 -32.92 -9.29
C ILE A 97 10.59 -31.75 -9.49
N SER A 98 9.77 -31.82 -10.53
CA SER A 98 8.74 -30.82 -10.82
C SER A 98 7.40 -31.45 -11.16
N PHE A 99 6.31 -30.85 -10.71
CA PHE A 99 4.94 -31.29 -10.98
C PHE A 99 3.96 -30.12 -10.92
N THR A 100 2.73 -30.35 -11.35
CA THR A 100 1.62 -29.41 -11.15
C THR A 100 0.85 -29.81 -9.88
N ALA A 101 0.62 -28.86 -8.98
CA ALA A 101 -0.15 -29.06 -7.77
C ALA A 101 -1.58 -29.53 -8.12
N PRO A 102 -2.16 -30.50 -7.38
CA PRO A 102 -3.53 -30.96 -7.61
C PRO A 102 -4.54 -29.82 -7.41
N ASP A 103 -5.71 -29.96 -8.02
CA ASP A 103 -6.78 -28.95 -7.98
C ASP A 103 -7.54 -28.91 -6.63
N GLU A 104 -7.08 -29.65 -5.62
CA GLU A 104 -7.72 -29.78 -4.30
C GLU A 104 -6.74 -29.47 -3.18
N ALA A 105 -7.21 -28.78 -2.13
CA ALA A 105 -6.41 -28.49 -0.94
C ALA A 105 -5.94 -29.79 -0.28
N THR A 106 -4.63 -29.97 -0.15
CA THR A 106 -4.03 -31.19 0.36
C THR A 106 -2.60 -30.97 0.82
N THR A 107 -1.99 -31.99 1.43
CA THR A 107 -0.55 -32.00 1.71
C THR A 107 0.08 -33.20 1.01
N LEU A 108 1.05 -32.94 0.15
CA LEU A 108 1.85 -33.94 -0.53
C LEU A 108 3.16 -34.16 0.22
N VAL A 109 3.65 -35.40 0.30
CA VAL A 109 4.95 -35.70 0.93
C VAL A 109 5.80 -36.51 -0.03
N PHE A 110 6.99 -36.00 -0.35
CA PHE A 110 7.96 -36.65 -1.21
C PHE A 110 9.16 -37.13 -0.40
N GLN A 111 9.65 -38.32 -0.73
CA GLN A 111 10.89 -38.87 -0.18
C GLN A 111 11.91 -39.03 -1.31
N ILE A 112 13.11 -38.50 -1.08
CA ILE A 112 14.30 -38.77 -1.89
C ILE A 112 15.14 -39.86 -1.21
N SER A 113 15.67 -40.78 -2.00
CA SER A 113 16.61 -41.83 -1.61
C SER A 113 17.87 -41.75 -2.47
N VAL A 114 19.05 -41.80 -1.86
CA VAL A 114 20.35 -41.76 -2.56
C VAL A 114 21.19 -42.97 -2.14
N ASP A 115 21.66 -43.73 -3.13
CA ASP A 115 22.47 -44.95 -2.98
C ASP A 115 23.81 -44.76 -3.71
N ASP A 116 24.92 -44.99 -3.01
CA ASP A 116 26.30 -44.94 -3.53
C ASP A 116 26.81 -46.33 -3.97
N GLY A 117 26.00 -47.38 -3.80
CA GLY A 117 26.33 -48.76 -4.13
C GLY A 117 27.18 -49.49 -3.09
N VAL A 118 27.52 -48.85 -1.96
CA VAL A 118 28.39 -49.39 -0.92
C VAL A 118 27.76 -49.30 0.47
N ASN A 119 27.28 -48.12 0.86
CA ASN A 119 26.64 -47.85 2.13
C ASN A 119 25.11 -48.10 2.06
N ASP A 120 24.46 -48.09 3.23
CA ASP A 120 23.00 -48.11 3.28
C ASP A 120 22.44 -46.82 2.65
N THR A 121 21.37 -46.94 1.86
CA THR A 121 20.69 -45.82 1.20
C THR A 121 20.27 -44.74 2.20
N VAL A 122 20.58 -43.48 1.90
CA VAL A 122 20.21 -42.32 2.70
C VAL A 122 18.91 -41.71 2.18
N THR A 123 18.00 -41.32 3.08
CA THR A 123 16.69 -40.77 2.70
C THR A 123 16.40 -39.44 3.36
N ALA A 124 15.68 -38.55 2.68
CA ALA A 124 15.13 -37.31 3.23
C ALA A 124 13.71 -37.06 2.70
N SER A 125 12.93 -36.22 3.38
CA SER A 125 11.55 -35.92 3.01
C SER A 125 11.25 -34.43 2.98
N SER A 126 10.39 -34.03 2.05
CA SER A 126 9.85 -32.67 1.94
C SER A 126 8.33 -32.75 1.78
N SER A 127 7.61 -31.75 2.31
CA SER A 127 6.16 -31.64 2.20
C SER A 127 5.75 -30.40 1.41
N VAL A 128 4.69 -30.53 0.63
CA VAL A 128 4.08 -29.42 -0.11
C VAL A 128 2.63 -29.28 0.37
N THR A 129 2.31 -28.14 0.96
CA THR A 129 0.94 -27.75 1.30
C THR A 129 0.32 -27.07 0.09
N VAL A 130 -0.77 -27.65 -0.41
CA VAL A 130 -1.57 -27.13 -1.52
C VAL A 130 -2.78 -26.44 -0.92
N ASN A 131 -2.88 -25.14 -1.15
CA ASN A 131 -4.05 -24.35 -0.76
C ASN A 131 -5.15 -24.50 -1.82
N SER A 132 -6.41 -24.52 -1.39
CA SER A 132 -7.53 -24.49 -2.34
C SER A 132 -7.57 -23.14 -3.03
N VAL A 133 -7.57 -23.13 -4.36
CA VAL A 133 -8.14 -22.00 -5.12
C VAL A 133 -9.65 -22.14 -4.99
N GLN A 134 -10.28 -21.27 -4.22
CA GLN A 134 -11.73 -21.26 -4.08
C GLN A 134 -12.32 -20.76 -5.40
N THR A 135 -12.67 -21.66 -6.33
CA THR A 135 -13.63 -21.31 -7.39
C THR A 135 -15.01 -21.28 -6.75
N GLU A 136 -15.34 -20.13 -6.17
CA GLU A 136 -16.72 -19.77 -5.86
C GLU A 136 -17.53 -19.77 -7.17
N PRO A 137 -18.83 -20.10 -7.17
CA PRO A 137 -19.63 -20.03 -8.39
C PRO A 137 -19.55 -18.62 -8.95
N GLU A 138 -19.32 -18.50 -10.26
CA GLU A 138 -19.50 -17.23 -10.95
C GLU A 138 -20.88 -16.68 -10.63
N THR A 139 -20.87 -15.64 -9.80
CA THR A 139 -21.91 -14.65 -9.75
C THR A 139 -21.28 -13.42 -10.39
N PRO A 140 -21.65 -13.05 -11.63
CA PRO A 140 -21.29 -11.74 -12.13
C PRO A 140 -22.08 -10.70 -11.33
N GLU A 141 -21.44 -9.53 -11.19
CA GLU A 141 -21.85 -8.29 -10.54
C GLU A 141 -21.59 -8.17 -9.03
N PRO A 142 -20.68 -7.27 -8.60
CA PRO A 142 -21.05 -6.40 -7.53
C PRO A 142 -22.14 -5.48 -8.10
N THR A 143 -23.42 -5.83 -7.96
CA THR A 143 -24.32 -4.73 -7.57
C THR A 143 -23.82 -4.33 -6.20
N PRO A 144 -23.35 -3.09 -5.95
CA PRO A 144 -23.23 -2.56 -4.61
C PRO A 144 -24.56 -2.84 -3.90
N ASP A 145 -24.58 -3.91 -3.11
CA ASP A 145 -25.70 -4.13 -2.23
C ASP A 145 -25.78 -2.85 -1.41
N SER A 146 -26.96 -2.25 -1.39
CA SER A 146 -27.29 -1.10 -0.56
C SER A 146 -26.76 -1.21 0.88
N SER A 147 -26.47 -2.43 1.35
CA SER A 147 -25.81 -2.75 2.63
C SER A 147 -24.41 -2.16 2.82
N VAL A 148 -23.63 -1.90 1.76
CA VAL A 148 -22.29 -1.29 1.90
C VAL A 148 -22.37 0.21 2.19
N TRP A 149 -23.45 0.86 1.78
CA TRP A 149 -23.68 2.28 2.01
C TRP A 149 -24.31 2.52 3.37
N LEU A 150 -23.84 3.55 4.07
CA LEU A 150 -24.40 3.96 5.35
C LEU A 150 -25.70 4.73 5.12
N LEU A 151 -26.78 3.99 4.91
CA LEU A 151 -28.10 4.54 4.63
C LEU A 151 -28.73 5.20 5.87
N ASN A 152 -29.17 6.44 5.69
CA ASN A 152 -29.96 7.17 6.66
C ASN A 152 -31.46 6.86 6.48
N THR A 153 -31.90 5.72 7.00
CA THR A 153 -33.29 5.24 6.86
C THR A 153 -34.28 5.84 7.88
N ASN A 154 -33.78 6.62 8.84
CA ASN A 154 -34.54 7.13 9.98
C ASN A 154 -34.58 8.68 10.02
N ASP A 155 -34.18 9.33 8.93
CA ASP A 155 -34.08 10.79 8.83
C ASP A 155 -33.22 11.43 9.95
N THR A 156 -32.14 10.76 10.35
CA THR A 156 -31.15 11.31 11.30
C THR A 156 -30.56 12.60 10.73
N ARG A 157 -30.34 13.58 11.59
CA ARG A 157 -29.84 14.91 11.20
C ARG A 157 -28.60 15.26 11.98
N ALA A 158 -27.71 15.99 11.32
CA ALA A 158 -26.50 16.53 11.93
C ALA A 158 -26.89 17.43 13.09
N VAL A 159 -26.13 17.43 14.17
CA VAL A 159 -26.44 18.27 15.33
C VAL A 159 -26.09 19.74 15.06
N HIS A 160 -25.04 19.98 14.27
CA HIS A 160 -24.40 21.29 14.10
C HIS A 160 -24.29 21.78 12.65
N VAL A 161 -24.97 21.13 11.72
CA VAL A 161 -25.01 21.55 10.31
C VAL A 161 -26.46 21.84 9.93
N PRO A 162 -26.86 23.11 9.73
CA PRO A 162 -28.24 23.44 9.41
C PRO A 162 -28.54 23.11 7.96
N SER A 163 -29.80 22.81 7.68
CA SER A 163 -30.29 22.60 6.33
C SER A 163 -30.39 23.94 5.60
N SER A 164 -30.02 23.95 4.31
CA SER A 164 -30.22 25.12 3.44
C SER A 164 -31.66 25.20 2.92
N SER A 165 -32.39 24.09 2.99
CA SER A 165 -33.72 23.91 2.41
C SER A 165 -34.86 23.82 3.42
N SER A 166 -34.57 23.73 4.72
CA SER A 166 -35.55 23.57 5.78
C SER A 166 -35.16 24.32 7.05
N SER A 167 -36.09 24.43 8.01
CA SER A 167 -35.80 24.95 9.34
C SER A 167 -35.16 23.90 10.28
N LEU A 168 -34.82 22.73 9.75
CA LEU A 168 -34.19 21.63 10.48
C LEU A 168 -32.69 21.62 10.16
N ASN A 169 -31.97 20.67 10.74
CA ASN A 169 -30.58 20.41 10.38
C ASN A 169 -30.46 19.47 9.18
N ALA A 170 -29.28 19.46 8.54
CA ALA A 170 -29.00 18.62 7.39
C ALA A 170 -29.15 17.13 7.70
N LEU A 171 -29.61 16.35 6.73
CA LEU A 171 -29.61 14.89 6.85
C LEU A 171 -28.18 14.37 6.77
N VAL A 172 -27.84 13.40 7.62
CA VAL A 172 -26.52 12.76 7.60
C VAL A 172 -26.49 11.55 6.67
N ASN A 173 -25.28 11.12 6.33
CA ASN A 173 -24.95 9.95 5.53
C ASN A 173 -25.69 9.87 4.17
N VAL A 174 -25.96 8.67 3.67
CA VAL A 174 -26.56 8.45 2.35
C VAL A 174 -28.09 8.47 2.43
N GLN A 175 -28.76 9.19 1.54
CA GLN A 175 -30.23 9.30 1.53
C GLN A 175 -30.89 8.18 0.74
N SER A 176 -30.29 7.74 -0.35
CA SER A 176 -30.80 6.60 -1.12
C SER A 176 -29.71 5.93 -1.95
N VAL A 177 -29.87 4.63 -2.13
CA VAL A 177 -29.14 3.82 -3.11
C VAL A 177 -30.18 3.17 -3.99
N ALA A 178 -30.05 3.29 -5.30
CA ALA A 178 -30.97 2.75 -6.29
C ALA A 178 -30.18 2.16 -7.47
N THR A 179 -30.81 1.26 -8.22
CA THR A 179 -30.25 0.76 -9.47
C THR A 179 -30.84 1.54 -10.64
N SER A 180 -30.01 1.87 -11.62
CA SER A 180 -30.41 2.47 -12.90
C SER A 180 -29.79 1.69 -14.05
N SER A 181 -30.42 1.75 -15.23
CA SER A 181 -29.82 1.24 -16.45
C SER A 181 -29.87 2.32 -17.53
N ILE A 182 -28.70 2.68 -18.06
CA ILE A 182 -28.51 3.69 -19.10
C ILE A 182 -27.77 3.01 -20.24
N ASP A 183 -28.36 3.06 -21.44
CA ASP A 183 -27.81 2.45 -22.66
C ASP A 183 -27.37 0.97 -22.53
N GLY A 184 -28.01 0.24 -21.62
CA GLY A 184 -27.76 -1.19 -21.39
C GLY A 184 -26.69 -1.48 -20.33
N LYS A 185 -26.04 -0.47 -19.77
CA LYS A 185 -25.13 -0.60 -18.62
C LYS A 185 -25.90 -0.39 -17.32
N SER A 186 -25.63 -1.22 -16.31
CA SER A 186 -26.22 -1.13 -14.98
C SER A 186 -25.39 -0.22 -14.09
N TYR A 187 -26.07 0.59 -13.28
CA TYR A 187 -25.44 1.53 -12.37
C TYR A 187 -26.08 1.46 -11.00
N THR A 188 -25.24 1.59 -9.99
CA THR A 188 -25.66 2.01 -8.66
C THR A 188 -25.67 3.53 -8.58
N VAL A 189 -26.84 4.07 -8.27
CA VAL A 189 -27.10 5.49 -8.13
C VAL A 189 -27.23 5.83 -6.66
N VAL A 190 -26.32 6.66 -6.17
CA VAL A 190 -26.22 7.04 -4.76
C VAL A 190 -26.57 8.51 -4.61
N SER A 191 -27.55 8.81 -3.76
CA SER A 191 -27.91 10.17 -3.42
C SER A 191 -27.47 10.51 -2.00
N SER A 192 -26.69 11.58 -1.84
CA SER A 192 -26.28 12.09 -0.54
C SER A 192 -26.24 13.62 -0.53
N TYR A 193 -26.51 14.21 0.63
CA TYR A 193 -26.28 15.63 0.92
C TYR A 193 -24.81 15.94 1.29
N GLY A 194 -23.95 14.93 1.37
CA GLY A 194 -22.52 15.06 1.63
C GLY A 194 -22.15 15.38 3.08
N ILE A 195 -23.04 15.13 4.04
CA ILE A 195 -22.81 15.40 5.46
C ILE A 195 -22.67 14.06 6.21
N PRO A 196 -21.50 13.73 6.78
CA PRO A 196 -21.30 12.49 7.53
C PRO A 196 -21.90 12.57 8.94
N ASP A 197 -22.16 11.40 9.56
CA ASP A 197 -22.54 11.27 10.98
C ASP A 197 -21.34 10.90 11.86
N TYR A 198 -20.23 11.66 11.77
CA TYR A 198 -19.06 11.38 12.60
C TYR A 198 -19.35 11.59 14.09
N GLN A 199 -18.97 10.60 14.88
CA GLN A 199 -18.95 10.62 16.34
C GLN A 199 -17.57 10.17 16.80
N VAL A 200 -16.75 11.13 17.23
CA VAL A 200 -15.32 10.93 17.40
C VAL A 200 -14.98 10.89 18.88
N GLN A 201 -14.47 9.76 19.38
CA GLN A 201 -13.89 9.72 20.71
C GLN A 201 -12.46 10.29 20.68
N ILE A 202 -12.22 11.33 21.47
CA ILE A 202 -10.92 12.01 21.50
C ILE A 202 -9.90 11.14 22.23
N THR A 203 -8.93 10.63 21.48
CA THR A 203 -7.78 9.90 22.04
C THR A 203 -6.71 10.87 22.53
N GLN A 204 -5.70 10.35 23.23
CA GLN A 204 -4.56 11.15 23.66
C GLN A 204 -3.80 11.73 22.47
N ASP A 205 -3.53 10.91 21.44
CA ASP A 205 -2.79 11.34 20.26
C ASP A 205 -3.52 12.44 19.49
N MET A 206 -4.84 12.30 19.32
CA MET A 206 -5.67 13.33 18.66
C MET A 206 -5.66 14.63 19.45
N TYR A 207 -5.80 14.57 20.79
CA TYR A 207 -5.74 15.76 21.62
C TYR A 207 -4.38 16.46 21.51
N ASP A 208 -3.30 15.68 21.54
CA ASP A 208 -1.93 16.19 21.44
C ASP A 208 -1.68 16.86 20.09
N GLU A 209 -2.12 16.26 18.98
CA GLU A 209 -2.04 16.86 17.64
C GLU A 209 -2.78 18.20 17.55
N LEU A 210 -3.99 18.27 18.09
CA LEU A 210 -4.78 19.49 18.13
C LEU A 210 -4.13 20.57 19.02
N ALA A 211 -3.64 20.20 20.20
CA ALA A 211 -3.05 21.13 21.16
C ALA A 211 -1.65 21.62 20.75
N GLN A 212 -0.89 20.82 19.99
CA GLN A 212 0.49 21.12 19.60
C GLN A 212 0.62 21.81 18.24
N ARG A 213 -0.49 22.20 17.62
CA ARG A 213 -0.50 22.97 16.37
C ARG A 213 0.42 24.20 16.48
N PRO A 214 1.21 24.54 15.44
CA PRO A 214 2.21 25.61 15.51
C PRO A 214 1.62 26.96 15.97
N LEU A 215 0.37 27.25 15.58
CA LEU A 215 -0.33 28.48 15.93
C LEU A 215 -1.59 28.24 16.79
N ALA A 216 -1.57 27.23 17.67
CA ALA A 216 -2.68 26.93 18.58
C ALA A 216 -3.26 28.16 19.33
N ASN A 217 -2.39 29.09 19.78
CA ASN A 217 -2.81 30.33 20.46
C ASN A 217 -3.68 31.28 19.60
N ARG A 218 -3.63 31.14 18.27
CA ARG A 218 -4.42 31.89 17.29
C ARG A 218 -5.56 31.03 16.75
N ASP A 219 -5.27 29.76 16.50
CA ASP A 219 -6.22 28.82 15.91
C ASP A 219 -7.39 28.53 16.84
N TYR A 220 -7.18 28.59 18.18
CA TYR A 220 -8.23 28.45 19.18
C TYR A 220 -8.53 29.77 19.91
N ILE A 221 -9.80 29.99 20.26
CA ILE A 221 -10.24 31.18 21.01
C ILE A 221 -9.60 31.25 22.40
N SER A 222 -9.51 30.11 23.08
CA SER A 222 -8.84 29.94 24.38
C SER A 222 -7.33 29.72 24.28
N GLY A 223 -6.80 29.60 23.06
CA GLY A 223 -5.42 29.21 22.77
C GLY A 223 -5.13 27.70 22.87
N SER A 224 -6.14 26.89 23.14
CA SER A 224 -6.11 25.43 23.13
C SER A 224 -7.51 24.86 22.81
N PRO A 225 -7.63 23.58 22.40
CA PRO A 225 -8.92 22.91 22.29
C PRO A 225 -9.72 22.96 23.61
N THR A 226 -11.04 23.04 23.53
CA THR A 226 -11.96 23.06 24.69
C THR A 226 -12.45 21.67 25.12
N ILE A 227 -12.16 20.66 24.29
CA ILE A 227 -12.43 19.24 24.52
C ILE A 227 -11.37 18.59 25.42
N ALA A 228 -11.66 17.39 25.93
CA ALA A 228 -10.74 16.57 26.70
C ALA A 228 -10.65 15.14 26.14
N VAL A 229 -9.57 14.44 26.48
CA VAL A 229 -9.41 13.01 26.17
C VAL A 229 -10.56 12.20 26.77
N GLY A 230 -11.18 11.36 25.95
CA GLY A 230 -12.35 10.55 26.28
C GLY A 230 -13.69 11.18 25.94
N ASP A 231 -13.74 12.48 25.61
CA ASP A 231 -14.95 13.13 25.09
C ASP A 231 -15.37 12.51 23.75
N THR A 232 -16.67 12.45 23.48
CA THR A 232 -17.20 12.16 22.14
C THR A 232 -17.66 13.45 21.49
N VAL A 233 -17.09 13.76 20.33
CA VAL A 233 -17.34 14.99 19.56
C VAL A 233 -18.15 14.64 18.32
N ALA A 234 -19.34 15.23 18.21
CA ALA A 234 -20.17 15.09 17.02
C ALA A 234 -19.64 15.97 15.87
N PHE A 235 -19.94 15.59 14.63
CA PHE A 235 -19.60 16.39 13.45
C PHE A 235 -20.13 17.84 13.58
N GLY A 236 -19.22 18.81 13.45
CA GLY A 236 -19.52 20.23 13.60
C GLY A 236 -19.63 20.73 15.06
N GLN A 237 -19.40 19.91 16.08
CA GLN A 237 -19.47 20.34 17.48
C GLN A 237 -18.31 21.29 17.82
N ASP A 238 -18.57 22.38 18.53
CA ASP A 238 -17.53 23.33 18.94
C ASP A 238 -16.42 22.66 19.78
N VAL A 239 -15.18 22.67 19.26
CA VAL A 239 -13.96 22.22 19.95
C VAL A 239 -13.01 23.38 20.29
N GLY A 240 -13.47 24.62 20.11
CA GLY A 240 -12.79 25.85 20.50
C GLY A 240 -12.07 26.59 19.37
N TYR A 241 -12.16 26.13 18.12
CA TYR A 241 -11.50 26.81 17.01
C TYR A 241 -12.03 28.24 16.83
N ASN A 242 -11.15 29.13 16.41
CA ASN A 242 -11.49 30.46 15.92
C ASN A 242 -11.85 30.36 14.43
N SER A 243 -12.97 29.68 14.14
CA SER A 243 -13.41 29.38 12.78
C SER A 243 -13.62 30.63 11.91
N ASN A 244 -13.58 30.47 10.59
CA ASN A 244 -13.84 31.55 9.65
C ASN A 244 -15.25 32.15 9.84
N SER A 245 -15.39 33.44 9.56
CA SER A 245 -16.65 34.20 9.59
C SER A 245 -17.77 33.65 8.69
N SER A 246 -17.43 32.77 7.74
CA SER A 246 -18.41 32.02 6.94
C SER A 246 -19.24 31.04 7.77
N CYS A 247 -18.76 30.65 8.95
CA CYS A 247 -19.41 29.69 9.84
C CYS A 247 -20.23 30.45 10.89
N GLY A 248 -21.57 30.39 10.81
CA GLY A 248 -22.43 30.82 11.92
C GLY A 248 -22.27 29.93 13.16
N VAL A 249 -22.67 30.44 14.33
CA VAL A 249 -22.62 29.68 15.60
C VAL A 249 -23.33 28.33 15.51
N ASP A 250 -24.46 28.29 14.79
CA ASP A 250 -25.24 27.06 14.58
C ASP A 250 -24.80 26.27 13.33
N GLN A 251 -23.71 26.67 12.66
CA GLN A 251 -23.12 26.06 11.44
C GLN A 251 -21.76 25.42 11.73
N GLY A 252 -21.57 24.95 12.95
CA GLY A 252 -20.34 24.33 13.42
C GLY A 252 -19.17 25.30 13.61
N TYR A 253 -19.46 26.58 13.90
CA TYR A 253 -18.42 27.47 14.41
C TYR A 253 -17.76 26.84 15.64
N GLY A 254 -16.43 26.83 15.65
CA GLY A 254 -15.63 26.19 16.69
C GLY A 254 -15.17 24.77 16.35
N TYR A 255 -15.73 24.14 15.33
CA TYR A 255 -15.26 22.83 14.81
C TYR A 255 -14.25 22.97 13.67
N TRP A 256 -14.44 23.97 12.81
CA TRP A 256 -13.61 24.19 11.64
C TRP A 256 -12.36 25.02 11.98
N PRO A 257 -11.15 24.62 11.57
CA PRO A 257 -9.98 25.47 11.72
C PRO A 257 -10.16 26.81 10.96
N PRO A 258 -9.38 27.84 11.30
CA PRO A 258 -9.31 29.04 10.47
C PRO A 258 -8.88 28.67 9.04
N GLY A 259 -9.38 29.37 8.02
CA GLY A 259 -9.00 29.13 6.62
C GLY A 259 -10.18 28.63 5.78
N PRO A 260 -10.45 27.30 5.75
CA PRO A 260 -11.55 26.72 4.97
C PRO A 260 -12.93 27.30 5.31
N VAL A 261 -13.89 27.06 4.42
CA VAL A 261 -15.30 27.38 4.67
C VAL A 261 -15.98 26.26 5.45
N CYS A 262 -17.12 26.54 6.09
CA CYS A 262 -17.95 25.48 6.65
C CYS A 262 -18.61 24.67 5.52
N PRO A 263 -18.82 23.36 5.72
CA PRO A 263 -19.63 22.57 4.84
C PRO A 263 -21.10 23.01 4.89
N SER A 264 -21.80 22.75 3.80
CA SER A 264 -23.24 22.94 3.67
C SER A 264 -23.83 21.74 2.98
N GLU A 265 -25.07 21.36 3.35
CA GLU A 265 -25.76 20.32 2.60
C GLU A 265 -25.90 20.71 1.12
N SER A 266 -25.52 19.80 0.23
CA SER A 266 -25.74 19.91 -1.21
C SER A 266 -26.08 18.54 -1.73
N LEU A 267 -27.22 18.42 -2.41
CA LEU A 267 -27.64 17.15 -2.99
C LEU A 267 -26.68 16.77 -4.11
N ARG A 268 -26.14 15.56 -4.02
CA ARG A 268 -25.26 14.95 -5.00
C ARG A 268 -25.84 13.60 -5.39
N GLU A 269 -25.67 13.27 -6.66
CA GLU A 269 -26.01 11.96 -7.21
C GLU A 269 -24.75 11.40 -7.88
N GLY A 270 -24.26 10.27 -7.38
CA GLY A 270 -23.16 9.51 -7.98
C GLY A 270 -23.72 8.33 -8.75
N TYR A 271 -23.28 8.14 -10.00
CA TYR A 271 -23.57 6.96 -10.81
C TYR A 271 -22.30 6.13 -10.89
N PHE A 272 -22.32 4.95 -10.30
CA PHE A 272 -21.20 4.01 -10.29
C PHE A 272 -21.58 2.82 -11.17
N PRO A 273 -20.86 2.53 -12.26
CA PRO A 273 -21.15 1.35 -13.06
C PRO A 273 -20.95 0.09 -12.23
N ASP A 274 -21.91 -0.84 -12.29
CA ASP A 274 -21.84 -2.11 -11.54
C ASP A 274 -20.77 -3.04 -12.14
N GLU A 275 -20.44 -2.85 -13.43
CA GLU A 275 -19.33 -3.47 -14.13
C GLU A 275 -18.39 -2.37 -14.66
N PRO A 276 -17.41 -1.91 -13.85
CA PRO A 276 -16.41 -0.94 -14.32
C PRO A 276 -15.50 -1.57 -15.38
N GLU A 277 -15.10 -0.77 -16.36
CA GLU A 277 -14.25 -1.21 -17.47
C GLU A 277 -12.88 -0.51 -17.37
N PRO A 278 -11.75 -1.21 -17.52
CA PRO A 278 -10.43 -0.58 -17.52
C PRO A 278 -10.29 0.39 -18.70
N THR A 279 -9.41 1.38 -18.58
CA THR A 279 -9.09 2.31 -19.66
C THR A 279 -7.59 2.36 -19.93
N ASP A 280 -7.23 2.42 -21.22
CA ASP A 280 -5.87 2.76 -21.67
C ASP A 280 -5.73 4.27 -21.94
N ASP A 281 -6.83 5.03 -21.83
CA ASP A 281 -6.82 6.48 -22.05
C ASP A 281 -6.30 7.22 -20.82
N ASP A 282 -5.49 8.26 -21.07
CA ASP A 282 -5.01 9.18 -20.04
C ASP A 282 -6.16 10.05 -19.49
N CYS A 283 -6.91 9.50 -18.53
CA CYS A 283 -8.02 10.17 -17.88
C CYS A 283 -7.61 10.73 -16.51
N SER A 284 -7.04 11.94 -16.50
CA SER A 284 -6.61 12.57 -15.25
C SER A 284 -7.77 12.89 -14.32
N THR A 285 -7.56 12.70 -13.02
CA THR A 285 -8.48 13.12 -11.96
C THR A 285 -8.52 14.65 -11.87
N GLY A 286 -9.72 15.22 -11.71
CA GLY A 286 -9.91 16.67 -11.56
C GLY A 286 -9.83 17.13 -10.10
N LEU A 287 -9.73 18.45 -9.90
CA LEU A 287 -9.77 19.13 -8.58
C LEU A 287 -11.16 19.10 -7.89
N GLY A 288 -12.12 18.38 -8.48
CA GLY A 288 -13.46 18.24 -7.94
C GLY A 288 -13.65 16.87 -7.30
N GLN A 289 -14.90 16.45 -7.26
CA GLN A 289 -15.24 15.11 -6.79
C GLN A 289 -14.69 14.05 -7.75
N VAL A 290 -14.08 13.02 -7.19
CA VAL A 290 -13.55 11.86 -7.92
C VAL A 290 -14.13 10.54 -7.42
N GLY A 291 -14.99 10.60 -6.41
CA GLY A 291 -15.71 9.45 -5.87
C GLY A 291 -16.57 9.85 -4.67
N LEU A 292 -17.23 8.86 -4.06
CA LEU A 292 -17.95 9.01 -2.80
C LEU A 292 -17.50 7.95 -1.80
N TRP A 293 -17.35 8.35 -0.55
CA TRP A 293 -17.24 7.42 0.58
C TRP A 293 -18.59 6.77 0.87
N VAL A 294 -18.59 5.62 1.55
CA VAL A 294 -19.83 4.89 1.91
C VAL A 294 -20.77 5.69 2.81
N ASN A 295 -20.28 6.75 3.47
CA ASN A 295 -21.09 7.70 4.21
C ASN A 295 -21.65 8.86 3.34
N GLY A 296 -21.41 8.84 2.03
CA GLY A 296 -21.88 9.85 1.08
C GLY A 296 -21.11 11.17 1.05
N SER A 297 -20.06 11.33 1.87
CA SER A 297 -19.11 12.45 1.73
C SER A 297 -18.16 12.23 0.55
N SER A 298 -17.58 13.32 0.04
CA SER A 298 -16.89 13.28 -1.25
C SER A 298 -15.42 12.84 -1.12
N ILE A 299 -14.94 12.16 -2.15
CA ILE A 299 -13.51 11.88 -2.38
C ILE A 299 -12.99 12.97 -3.32
N TYR A 300 -11.91 13.65 -2.96
CA TYR A 300 -11.18 14.56 -3.83
C TYR A 300 -9.79 13.98 -4.13
N ASN A 301 -9.17 14.42 -5.22
CA ASN A 301 -7.87 13.91 -5.64
C ASN A 301 -6.72 14.46 -4.77
N TRP A 302 -5.48 14.13 -5.11
CA TRP A 302 -4.29 14.52 -4.36
C TRP A 302 -3.99 16.03 -4.29
N GLY A 303 -4.60 16.86 -5.15
CA GLY A 303 -4.23 18.26 -5.33
C GLY A 303 -5.14 19.26 -4.62
N ASP A 304 -4.59 20.39 -4.18
CA ASP A 304 -5.34 21.53 -3.60
C ASP A 304 -5.64 22.65 -4.64
N GLY A 305 -5.22 22.44 -5.89
CA GLY A 305 -5.35 23.40 -6.97
C GLY A 305 -4.43 24.63 -6.86
N GLN A 306 -3.45 24.61 -5.95
CA GLN A 306 -2.41 25.62 -5.85
C GLN A 306 -1.11 25.14 -6.50
N SER A 307 -0.26 26.09 -6.86
CA SER A 307 1.09 25.81 -7.37
C SER A 307 2.08 26.86 -6.90
N TYR A 308 3.36 26.50 -6.92
CA TYR A 308 4.43 27.46 -6.64
C TYR A 308 4.30 28.69 -7.54
N ASN A 309 4.27 29.87 -6.92
CA ASN A 309 4.09 31.18 -7.57
C ASN A 309 2.87 31.28 -8.51
N ASN A 310 1.88 30.39 -8.40
CA ASN A 310 0.73 30.28 -9.30
C ASN A 310 1.13 30.12 -10.78
N GLN A 311 2.21 29.38 -11.05
CA GLN A 311 2.71 29.16 -12.41
C GLN A 311 2.20 27.87 -13.05
N GLY A 312 1.73 26.91 -12.24
CA GLY A 312 1.23 25.61 -12.71
C GLY A 312 2.31 24.55 -12.93
N ASP A 313 3.58 24.86 -12.65
CA ASP A 313 4.71 23.95 -12.88
C ASP A 313 5.06 23.08 -11.67
N TRP A 314 4.68 23.51 -10.46
CA TRP A 314 4.94 22.81 -9.20
C TRP A 314 3.65 22.76 -8.38
N GLN A 315 2.86 21.70 -8.55
CA GLN A 315 1.54 21.56 -7.94
C GLN A 315 1.65 21.09 -6.49
N THR A 316 0.88 21.71 -5.60
CA THR A 316 0.89 21.35 -4.18
C THR A 316 -0.03 20.18 -3.87
N LEU A 317 0.43 19.32 -2.96
CA LEU A 317 -0.32 18.16 -2.51
C LEU A 317 -1.22 18.56 -1.33
N ALA A 318 -2.54 18.37 -1.48
CA ALA A 318 -3.53 18.75 -0.47
C ALA A 318 -3.22 18.15 0.92
N PRO A 319 -2.92 16.84 1.06
CA PRO A 319 -2.62 16.25 2.38
C PRO A 319 -1.40 16.86 3.07
N VAL A 320 -0.46 17.44 2.29
CA VAL A 320 0.74 18.09 2.83
C VAL A 320 0.47 19.57 3.14
N ALA A 321 -0.09 20.30 2.19
CA ALA A 321 -0.31 21.74 2.28
C ALA A 321 -1.43 22.11 3.27
N GLU A 322 -2.41 21.22 3.44
CA GLU A 322 -3.65 21.49 4.17
C GLU A 322 -3.74 20.71 5.49
N GLN A 323 -2.65 20.11 5.96
CA GLN A 323 -2.61 19.34 7.21
C GLN A 323 -3.12 20.11 8.45
N TYR A 324 -3.12 21.44 8.40
CA TYR A 324 -3.67 22.30 9.44
C TYR A 324 -5.05 22.90 9.10
N ASP A 325 -5.53 22.66 7.89
CA ASP A 325 -6.74 23.24 7.32
C ASP A 325 -7.85 22.18 7.19
N VAL A 326 -7.72 21.10 7.95
CA VAL A 326 -8.71 20.01 8.06
C VAL A 326 -9.25 19.90 9.47
N ASP A 327 -10.44 19.33 9.60
CA ASP A 327 -11.07 19.02 10.87
C ASP A 327 -10.42 17.80 11.56
N ILE A 328 -10.99 17.39 12.69
CA ILE A 328 -10.50 16.26 13.51
C ILE A 328 -10.53 14.92 12.73
N CYS A 329 -11.33 14.82 11.68
CA CYS A 329 -11.45 13.66 10.82
C CYS A 329 -10.59 13.75 9.55
N GLY A 330 -9.80 14.80 9.38
CA GLY A 330 -8.95 14.97 8.20
C GLY A 330 -9.72 15.45 6.96
N GLY A 331 -10.97 15.91 7.13
CA GLY A 331 -11.77 16.47 6.04
C GLY A 331 -11.95 17.98 6.17
N HIS A 332 -12.39 18.62 5.10
CA HIS A 332 -12.77 20.03 5.12
C HIS A 332 -13.77 20.34 4.02
N ALA A 333 -14.10 21.62 3.79
CA ALA A 333 -15.00 22.00 2.71
C ALA A 333 -14.45 23.06 1.75
N ALA A 334 -14.74 22.84 0.48
CA ALA A 334 -14.57 23.80 -0.61
C ALA A 334 -15.92 23.98 -1.31
N ASN A 335 -16.34 25.23 -1.53
CA ASN A 335 -17.68 25.55 -2.08
C ASN A 335 -18.84 24.88 -1.31
N GLY A 336 -18.65 24.63 -0.01
CA GLY A 336 -19.61 23.95 0.85
C GLY A 336 -19.61 22.42 0.76
N ASP A 337 -18.81 21.82 -0.13
CA ASP A 337 -18.67 20.37 -0.25
C ASP A 337 -17.68 19.81 0.76
N TYR A 338 -18.16 19.00 1.70
CA TYR A 338 -17.28 18.30 2.64
C TYR A 338 -16.60 17.10 1.98
N HIS A 339 -15.29 17.02 2.06
CA HIS A 339 -14.50 16.01 1.37
C HIS A 339 -13.20 15.67 2.10
N HIS A 340 -12.57 14.58 1.64
CA HIS A 340 -11.25 14.14 2.09
C HIS A 340 -10.33 13.95 0.88
N HIS A 341 -9.05 14.25 1.08
CA HIS A 341 -7.97 14.01 0.12
C HIS A 341 -7.09 12.80 0.50
N PHE A 342 -7.24 12.27 1.71
CA PHE A 342 -6.39 11.23 2.27
C PHE A 342 -7.13 10.40 3.33
N TYR A 343 -6.40 9.42 3.90
CA TYR A 343 -6.87 8.56 4.98
C TYR A 343 -7.53 9.31 6.13
N SER A 344 -8.72 8.85 6.54
CA SER A 344 -9.43 9.34 7.72
C SER A 344 -9.62 8.21 8.72
N SER A 345 -9.12 8.41 9.94
CA SER A 345 -9.39 7.49 11.06
C SER A 345 -10.86 7.49 11.47
N CYS A 346 -11.61 8.57 11.20
CA CYS A 346 -13.06 8.60 11.41
C CYS A 346 -13.80 7.71 10.41
N LEU A 347 -13.39 7.69 9.14
CA LEU A 347 -13.92 6.74 8.16
C LEU A 347 -13.59 5.31 8.58
N ALA A 348 -12.34 5.05 8.96
CA ALA A 348 -11.89 3.74 9.43
C ALA A 348 -12.75 3.20 10.59
N ALA A 349 -12.97 4.02 11.62
CA ALA A 349 -13.82 3.67 12.74
C ALA A 349 -15.27 3.41 12.31
N MET A 350 -15.78 4.15 11.32
CA MET A 350 -17.15 4.03 10.84
C MET A 350 -17.39 2.71 10.09
N VAL A 351 -16.39 2.22 9.36
CA VAL A 351 -16.44 0.92 8.67
C VAL A 351 -15.84 -0.23 9.50
N ASN A 352 -15.45 0.03 10.74
CA ASN A 352 -14.82 -0.91 11.67
C ASN A 352 -13.51 -1.51 11.13
N ASP A 353 -12.69 -0.70 10.47
CA ASP A 353 -11.35 -1.10 10.07
C ASP A 353 -10.38 -1.00 11.25
N GLU A 354 -9.96 -2.16 11.76
CA GLU A 354 -8.98 -2.30 12.85
C GLU A 354 -7.60 -2.77 12.34
N GLY A 355 -7.41 -2.91 11.02
CA GLY A 355 -6.15 -3.42 10.44
C GLY A 355 -5.84 -4.89 10.76
N ILE A 356 -6.88 -5.69 11.04
CA ILE A 356 -6.79 -7.11 11.39
C ILE A 356 -7.12 -8.05 10.21
N GLY A 357 -6.94 -7.57 8.99
CA GLY A 357 -7.24 -8.25 7.74
C GLY A 357 -7.22 -7.24 6.59
N HIS A 358 -7.65 -7.67 5.42
CA HIS A 358 -7.90 -6.75 4.31
C HIS A 358 -8.92 -5.70 4.75
N SER A 359 -8.65 -4.43 4.44
CA SER A 359 -9.53 -3.33 4.78
C SER A 359 -10.94 -3.59 4.23
N PRO A 360 -11.99 -3.15 4.94
CA PRO A 360 -13.34 -3.09 4.40
C PRO A 360 -13.43 -2.02 3.31
N LEU A 361 -14.56 -2.01 2.60
CA LEU A 361 -14.84 -1.01 1.58
C LEU A 361 -15.08 0.37 2.20
N TYR A 362 -14.35 1.40 1.73
CA TYR A 362 -14.50 2.78 2.20
C TYR A 362 -15.36 3.61 1.25
N GLY A 363 -15.38 3.29 -0.04
CA GLY A 363 -16.12 4.07 -1.04
C GLY A 363 -15.96 3.52 -2.45
N PHE A 364 -16.35 4.35 -3.42
CA PHE A 364 -16.23 4.06 -4.85
C PHE A 364 -15.66 5.28 -5.57
N ALA A 365 -14.73 5.03 -6.49
CA ALA A 365 -14.23 6.02 -7.43
C ALA A 365 -15.27 6.26 -8.54
N ALA A 366 -15.18 7.39 -9.23
CA ALA A 366 -16.15 7.80 -10.24
C ALA A 366 -16.18 6.89 -11.48
N ASP A 367 -15.14 6.10 -11.71
CA ASP A 367 -15.08 5.05 -12.74
C ASP A 367 -15.77 3.74 -12.32
N GLY A 368 -16.27 3.68 -11.08
CA GLY A 368 -17.02 2.55 -10.52
C GLY A 368 -16.18 1.54 -9.74
N TYR A 369 -14.86 1.63 -9.77
CA TYR A 369 -14.04 0.71 -8.99
C TYR A 369 -14.14 1.01 -7.48
N PRO A 370 -14.17 -0.02 -6.63
CA PRO A 370 -14.20 0.14 -5.19
C PRO A 370 -12.90 0.74 -4.65
N VAL A 371 -13.00 1.47 -3.55
CA VAL A 371 -11.88 2.07 -2.81
C VAL A 371 -11.84 1.46 -1.41
N TYR A 372 -10.77 0.73 -1.10
CA TYR A 372 -10.55 0.09 0.19
C TYR A 372 -9.63 0.93 1.08
N GLY A 373 -9.67 0.64 2.38
CA GLY A 373 -8.73 1.21 3.36
C GLY A 373 -7.28 0.77 3.13
N PRO A 374 -6.36 1.11 4.05
CA PRO A 374 -4.93 0.94 3.81
C PRO A 374 -4.36 -0.47 4.00
N TRP A 375 -5.17 -1.45 4.43
CA TRP A 375 -4.69 -2.77 4.79
C TRP A 375 -5.01 -3.81 3.74
N GLU A 376 -4.01 -4.61 3.41
CA GLU A 376 -4.07 -5.78 2.52
C GLU A 376 -4.32 -7.07 3.32
N ASP A 377 -3.76 -7.12 4.52
CA ASP A 377 -3.94 -8.18 5.52
C ASP A 377 -3.59 -7.63 6.91
N THR A 378 -3.68 -8.47 7.94
CA THR A 378 -3.32 -8.18 9.33
C THR A 378 -1.92 -7.58 9.43
N GLY A 379 -1.85 -6.27 9.67
CA GLY A 379 -0.60 -5.53 9.77
C GLY A 379 0.20 -5.40 8.46
N VAL A 380 -0.41 -5.69 7.31
CA VAL A 380 0.20 -5.49 5.98
C VAL A 380 -0.50 -4.33 5.30
N LEU A 381 0.24 -3.26 5.03
CA LEU A 381 -0.26 -2.09 4.31
C LEU A 381 -0.20 -2.32 2.80
N ALA A 382 -1.17 -1.78 2.08
CA ALA A 382 -1.07 -1.54 0.64
C ALA A 382 0.04 -0.51 0.38
N ILE A 383 0.97 -0.83 -0.51
CA ILE A 383 2.18 -0.02 -0.72
C ILE A 383 2.09 0.71 -2.07
N SER A 384 2.03 2.04 -2.02
CA SER A 384 2.14 2.87 -3.22
C SER A 384 3.47 2.62 -3.94
N ALA A 385 3.42 2.46 -5.26
CA ALA A 385 4.59 2.44 -6.13
C ALA A 385 5.09 3.84 -6.52
N TRP A 386 4.46 4.92 -6.01
CA TRP A 386 4.92 6.28 -6.23
C TRP A 386 6.03 6.65 -5.24
N THR A 387 7.18 7.03 -5.80
CA THR A 387 8.42 7.26 -5.05
C THR A 387 8.83 8.73 -5.11
N VAL A 388 9.30 9.26 -3.97
CA VAL A 388 9.91 10.60 -3.90
C VAL A 388 11.24 10.59 -4.66
N ARG A 389 11.42 11.54 -5.59
CA ARG A 389 12.64 11.70 -6.40
C ARG A 389 13.86 11.95 -5.53
N ASP A 390 14.98 11.31 -5.86
CA ASP A 390 16.30 11.76 -5.41
C ASP A 390 16.83 12.82 -6.38
N TYR A 391 16.92 14.06 -5.92
CA TYR A 391 17.39 15.18 -6.73
C TYR A 391 18.90 15.20 -6.96
N SER A 392 19.67 14.29 -6.34
CA SER A 392 21.12 14.23 -6.51
C SER A 392 21.52 14.10 -7.98
N ALA A 393 22.61 14.75 -8.39
CA ALA A 393 23.10 14.69 -9.77
C ALA A 393 23.55 13.28 -10.23
N THR A 394 23.61 12.32 -9.29
CA THR A 394 23.90 10.90 -9.55
C THR A 394 22.66 10.05 -9.75
N SER A 395 21.48 10.56 -9.39
CA SER A 395 20.19 9.88 -9.57
C SER A 395 19.70 10.03 -11.01
N ALA A 396 19.01 9.00 -11.51
CA ALA A 396 18.32 9.04 -12.81
C ALA A 396 17.18 10.06 -12.83
N THR A 397 16.55 10.31 -11.67
CA THR A 397 15.45 11.27 -11.50
C THR A 397 15.90 12.65 -11.04
N GLY A 398 17.21 12.83 -10.85
CA GLY A 398 17.80 14.00 -10.23
C GLY A 398 18.19 15.13 -11.18
N CYS A 399 18.46 16.30 -10.61
CA CYS A 399 18.86 17.48 -11.36
C CYS A 399 20.37 17.74 -11.23
N SER A 400 20.94 18.42 -12.23
CA SER A 400 22.40 18.62 -12.33
C SER A 400 23.03 19.38 -11.15
N ASP A 401 22.23 20.17 -10.42
CA ASP A 401 22.66 20.98 -9.28
C ASP A 401 22.10 20.49 -7.93
N GLY A 402 21.38 19.37 -7.89
CA GLY A 402 20.79 18.84 -6.66
C GLY A 402 19.56 19.62 -6.17
N THR A 403 18.97 20.49 -6.99
CA THR A 403 17.82 21.32 -6.62
C THR A 403 16.62 21.04 -7.52
N ARG A 404 15.46 21.67 -7.25
CA ARG A 404 14.29 21.68 -8.12
C ARG A 404 14.49 22.53 -9.40
N SER A 405 15.61 22.32 -10.08
CA SER A 405 15.96 23.00 -11.35
C SER A 405 15.49 22.23 -12.59
N CYS A 406 14.89 21.05 -12.40
CA CYS A 406 14.39 20.19 -13.47
C CYS A 406 13.13 19.39 -13.04
N SER A 407 12.26 19.10 -13.99
CA SER A 407 11.14 18.15 -13.88
C SER A 407 11.47 16.86 -14.65
N LEU A 408 10.77 15.78 -14.33
CA LEU A 408 10.78 14.59 -15.21
C LEU A 408 10.05 14.92 -16.51
N VAL A 409 10.54 14.40 -17.62
CA VAL A 409 9.84 14.49 -18.93
C VAL A 409 8.51 13.74 -18.84
N ASP A 410 8.52 12.60 -18.15
CA ASP A 410 7.35 11.79 -17.85
C ASP A 410 7.53 11.17 -16.46
N GLN A 411 6.57 11.39 -15.56
CA GLN A 411 6.61 10.82 -14.20
C GLN A 411 6.28 9.33 -14.18
N TYR A 412 5.68 8.82 -15.25
CA TYR A 412 5.40 7.40 -15.43
C TYR A 412 6.56 6.66 -16.09
N ASP A 413 7.48 7.39 -16.73
CA ASP A 413 8.66 6.81 -17.37
C ASP A 413 9.91 7.64 -17.07
N PRO A 414 10.52 7.42 -15.89
CA PRO A 414 11.76 8.08 -15.50
C PRO A 414 12.93 7.88 -16.49
N SER A 415 12.86 6.87 -17.36
CA SER A 415 13.92 6.59 -18.34
C SER A 415 14.01 7.65 -19.45
N GLN A 416 12.95 8.45 -19.64
CA GLN A 416 12.94 9.61 -20.55
C GLN A 416 13.77 10.78 -20.02
N GLY A 417 14.19 10.72 -18.76
CA GLY A 417 15.07 11.69 -18.13
C GLY A 417 14.33 12.95 -17.68
N VAL A 418 15.11 14.04 -17.55
CA VAL A 418 14.64 15.30 -16.98
C VAL A 418 14.78 16.46 -17.97
N GLU A 419 13.92 17.46 -17.83
CA GLU A 419 14.00 18.71 -18.55
C GLU A 419 14.16 19.91 -17.60
N VAL A 420 14.92 20.91 -18.05
CA VAL A 420 15.22 22.09 -17.23
C VAL A 420 13.99 22.97 -17.12
N VAL A 421 13.61 23.32 -15.88
CA VAL A 421 12.53 24.28 -15.60
C VAL A 421 13.10 25.64 -15.23
N SER A 422 12.36 26.73 -15.48
CA SER A 422 12.89 28.09 -15.33
C SER A 422 13.26 28.47 -13.88
N ALA A 423 12.58 27.88 -12.89
CA ALA A 423 12.90 27.90 -11.48
C ALA A 423 11.93 26.97 -10.73
N GLY A 424 12.39 26.24 -9.73
CA GLY A 424 11.55 25.54 -8.76
C GLY A 424 11.78 26.03 -7.33
N PRO A 425 10.91 25.68 -6.39
CA PRO A 425 11.00 26.09 -4.98
C PRO A 425 12.20 25.45 -4.27
N ASP A 426 12.82 26.18 -3.34
CA ASP A 426 13.90 25.63 -2.52
C ASP A 426 13.34 24.59 -1.53
N PHE A 427 14.12 23.55 -1.21
CA PHE A 427 13.72 22.53 -0.22
C PHE A 427 13.56 23.07 1.23
N THR A 428 13.93 24.33 1.44
CA THR A 428 13.80 25.04 2.72
C THR A 428 12.81 26.20 2.63
N ASP A 429 12.14 26.37 1.49
CA ASP A 429 11.14 27.42 1.34
C ASP A 429 10.03 27.22 2.36
N THR A 430 9.57 28.34 2.92
CA THR A 430 8.45 28.34 3.84
C THR A 430 7.17 28.67 3.08
N VAL A 431 6.19 27.77 3.15
CA VAL A 431 4.85 27.95 2.58
C VAL A 431 3.87 28.23 3.71
N THR A 432 2.85 29.04 3.43
CA THR A 432 1.81 29.39 4.41
C THR A 432 0.51 28.68 4.03
N THR A 433 -0.07 27.93 4.97
CA THR A 433 -1.35 27.22 4.78
C THR A 433 -2.53 28.20 4.81
N LEU A 434 -3.75 27.75 4.49
CA LEU A 434 -4.96 28.60 4.52
C LEU A 434 -5.28 29.08 5.94
N SER A 435 -5.04 28.25 6.95
CA SER A 435 -5.12 28.67 8.36
C SER A 435 -4.02 29.66 8.73
N GLY A 436 -2.99 29.83 7.90
CA GLY A 436 -1.87 30.73 8.14
C GLY A 436 -0.77 30.11 9.00
N ASN A 437 -0.75 28.78 9.14
CA ASN A 437 0.39 28.05 9.69
C ASN A 437 1.53 28.00 8.67
N SER A 438 2.77 27.78 9.12
CA SER A 438 3.94 27.73 8.24
C SER A 438 4.46 26.30 8.12
N LEU A 439 4.72 25.88 6.89
CA LEU A 439 5.29 24.59 6.52
C LEU A 439 6.62 24.81 5.79
N ILE A 440 7.49 23.82 5.85
CA ILE A 440 8.70 23.77 5.01
C ILE A 440 8.39 22.91 3.80
N ALA A 441 8.62 23.44 2.60
CA ALA A 441 8.45 22.73 1.34
C ALA A 441 9.61 21.77 1.06
N SER A 442 9.81 20.82 1.98
CA SER A 442 10.81 19.74 1.85
C SER A 442 10.51 18.86 0.63
N ASN A 443 11.45 17.97 0.27
CA ASN A 443 11.24 17.02 -0.81
C ASN A 443 9.99 16.15 -0.54
N GLY A 444 9.12 16.01 -1.54
CA GLY A 444 7.82 15.36 -1.42
C GLY A 444 6.66 16.32 -1.08
N TYR A 445 6.87 17.64 -1.16
CA TYR A 445 5.82 18.65 -0.95
C TYR A 445 4.99 18.90 -2.22
N TYR A 446 5.61 18.76 -3.39
CA TYR A 446 4.97 18.98 -4.68
C TYR A 446 4.77 17.67 -5.42
N TYR A 447 3.78 17.62 -6.30
CA TYR A 447 3.51 16.46 -7.16
C TYR A 447 4.74 16.07 -8.00
N GLU A 448 5.46 17.05 -8.53
CA GLU A 448 6.65 16.89 -9.36
C GLU A 448 7.87 16.38 -8.59
N ASP A 449 7.76 16.25 -7.26
CA ASP A 449 8.72 15.52 -6.44
C ASP A 449 8.51 14.00 -6.48
N TYR A 450 7.45 13.50 -7.12
CA TYR A 450 7.14 12.07 -7.21
C TYR A 450 7.26 11.53 -8.63
N TYR A 451 7.48 10.22 -8.72
CA TYR A 451 7.43 9.45 -9.97
C TYR A 451 6.89 8.04 -9.66
N TRP A 452 6.27 7.39 -10.64
CA TRP A 452 5.88 5.99 -10.52
C TRP A 452 7.08 5.08 -10.81
N ASP A 453 7.40 4.21 -9.85
CA ASP A 453 8.46 3.22 -10.00
C ASP A 453 7.84 1.87 -10.40
N GLU A 454 7.79 1.60 -11.71
CA GLU A 454 7.25 0.35 -12.27
C GLU A 454 7.85 -0.90 -11.63
N SER A 455 9.12 -0.85 -11.21
CA SER A 455 9.80 -1.99 -10.58
C SER A 455 9.25 -2.34 -9.19
N LEU A 456 8.54 -1.42 -8.53
CA LEU A 456 7.80 -1.71 -7.31
C LEU A 456 6.51 -2.47 -7.64
N THR A 457 5.74 -2.01 -8.62
CA THR A 457 4.54 -2.71 -9.08
C THR A 457 4.87 -4.13 -9.60
N GLU A 458 5.97 -4.31 -10.32
CA GLU A 458 6.44 -5.62 -10.80
C GLU A 458 6.76 -6.63 -9.69
N GLN A 459 6.98 -6.18 -8.45
CA GLN A 459 7.16 -7.09 -7.30
C GLN A 459 5.86 -7.79 -6.90
N GLY A 460 4.70 -7.30 -7.37
CA GLY A 460 3.39 -7.82 -7.00
C GLY A 460 3.01 -7.47 -5.57
N TYR A 461 2.16 -8.28 -4.96
CA TYR A 461 1.67 -8.06 -3.60
C TYR A 461 2.78 -7.68 -2.60
N PRO A 462 2.62 -6.64 -1.76
CA PRO A 462 1.45 -5.75 -1.59
C PRO A 462 1.60 -4.39 -2.34
N PHE A 463 2.38 -4.35 -3.42
CA PHE A 463 2.58 -3.12 -4.19
C PHE A 463 1.43 -2.83 -5.14
N LEU A 464 1.03 -1.57 -5.19
CA LEU A 464 0.00 -1.04 -6.05
C LEU A 464 0.59 -0.60 -7.40
N ASP A 465 -0.30 -0.40 -8.37
CA ASP A 465 0.00 0.12 -9.68
C ASP A 465 0.05 1.66 -9.71
N GLN A 466 0.23 2.22 -10.91
CA GLN A 466 0.31 3.65 -11.14
C GLN A 466 -0.97 4.43 -10.78
N TYR A 467 -2.13 3.76 -10.76
CA TYR A 467 -3.42 4.37 -10.43
C TYR A 467 -3.77 4.25 -8.95
N ASN A 468 -2.88 3.66 -8.13
CA ASN A 468 -3.07 3.38 -6.72
C ASN A 468 -4.03 2.21 -6.43
N GLY A 469 -4.06 1.22 -7.32
CA GLY A 469 -4.84 0.00 -7.13
C GLY A 469 -4.08 -1.25 -7.54
N HIS A 470 -4.75 -2.38 -7.44
CA HIS A 470 -4.27 -3.68 -7.93
C HIS A 470 -5.47 -4.61 -8.10
N SER A 471 -5.24 -5.87 -8.47
CA SER A 471 -6.30 -6.87 -8.61
C SER A 471 -6.02 -8.13 -7.80
N ASP A 472 -7.09 -8.70 -7.24
CA ASP A 472 -7.09 -10.04 -6.66
C ASP A 472 -8.32 -10.85 -7.13
N ASP A 473 -8.31 -12.16 -6.88
CA ASP A 473 -9.35 -13.09 -7.36
C ASP A 473 -10.73 -12.89 -6.68
N GLU A 474 -10.78 -12.27 -5.50
CA GLU A 474 -12.00 -12.06 -4.71
C GLU A 474 -12.67 -10.71 -5.05
N ARG A 475 -11.88 -9.65 -5.22
CA ARG A 475 -12.35 -8.26 -5.36
C ARG A 475 -12.26 -7.74 -6.78
N GLY A 476 -11.50 -8.40 -7.65
CA GLY A 476 -11.12 -7.83 -8.95
C GLY A 476 -10.23 -6.59 -8.76
N TYR A 477 -10.21 -5.69 -9.75
CA TYR A 477 -9.46 -4.45 -9.63
C TYR A 477 -10.09 -3.50 -8.62
N HIS A 478 -9.27 -2.93 -7.74
CA HIS A 478 -9.72 -1.98 -6.73
C HIS A 478 -8.60 -1.03 -6.29
N TYR A 479 -8.98 0.16 -5.82
CA TYR A 479 -8.06 1.15 -5.27
C TYR A 479 -7.83 0.94 -3.78
N HIS A 480 -6.69 1.40 -3.30
CA HIS A 480 -6.38 1.46 -1.87
C HIS A 480 -6.08 2.88 -1.40
N ILE A 481 -6.56 3.24 -0.22
CA ILE A 481 -6.04 4.40 0.49
C ILE A 481 -4.62 4.11 0.96
N THR A 482 -3.64 4.94 0.62
CA THR A 482 -2.23 4.66 0.94
C THR A 482 -1.69 5.49 2.10
N VAL A 483 -1.01 4.80 3.02
CA VAL A 483 -0.36 5.39 4.19
C VAL A 483 1.01 4.74 4.42
N ALA A 484 1.87 5.42 5.16
CA ALA A 484 3.11 4.89 5.71
C ALA A 484 3.04 4.91 7.24
N GLU A 485 3.56 3.87 7.90
CA GLU A 485 3.68 3.87 9.35
C GLU A 485 4.98 4.55 9.80
N VAL A 486 4.88 5.63 10.57
CA VAL A 486 6.01 6.35 11.15
C VAL A 486 5.74 6.55 12.64
N ASP A 487 6.63 6.00 13.49
CA ASP A 487 6.52 6.08 14.95
C ASP A 487 5.15 5.60 15.51
N GLY A 488 4.57 4.57 14.89
CA GLY A 488 3.26 4.01 15.27
C GLY A 488 2.05 4.85 14.81
N LYS A 489 2.27 5.84 13.94
CA LYS A 489 1.21 6.64 13.32
C LYS A 489 1.13 6.37 11.82
N LEU A 490 -0.09 6.32 11.30
CA LEU A 490 -0.33 6.27 9.86
C LEU A 490 -0.26 7.69 9.28
N ILE A 491 0.69 7.91 8.38
CA ILE A 491 0.89 9.16 7.66
C ILE A 491 0.46 8.96 6.21
N PRO A 492 -0.32 9.86 5.60
CA PRO A 492 -0.70 9.74 4.19
C PRO A 492 0.51 9.57 3.26
N ALA A 493 0.42 8.59 2.35
CA ALA A 493 1.43 8.34 1.33
C ALA A 493 0.83 8.63 -0.06
N PHE A 494 1.54 9.39 -0.89
CA PHE A 494 1.08 9.75 -2.24
C PHE A 494 0.86 8.48 -3.10
N PRO A 495 -0.20 8.39 -3.93
CA PRO A 495 -1.20 9.41 -4.29
C PRO A 495 -2.46 9.42 -3.40
N TYR A 496 -2.36 8.82 -2.21
CA TYR A 496 -3.30 8.88 -1.09
C TYR A 496 -4.59 8.07 -1.22
N ILE A 497 -5.31 8.17 -2.35
CA ILE A 497 -6.58 7.45 -2.54
C ILE A 497 -6.66 6.90 -3.96
N ILE A 498 -6.76 7.78 -4.95
CA ILE A 498 -6.74 7.47 -6.38
C ILE A 498 -5.52 8.18 -6.95
N GLY A 499 -4.84 7.56 -7.91
CA GLY A 499 -3.75 8.17 -8.67
C GLY A 499 -4.14 9.50 -9.33
N ASP A 500 -3.19 10.13 -10.02
CA ASP A 500 -3.50 11.28 -10.86
C ASP A 500 -4.39 10.92 -12.06
N ARG A 501 -4.60 9.63 -12.35
CA ARG A 501 -5.49 9.11 -13.39
C ARG A 501 -6.42 8.04 -12.82
N PHE A 502 -7.60 7.93 -13.43
CA PHE A 502 -8.48 6.79 -13.21
C PHE A 502 -7.96 5.57 -13.96
N ALA A 503 -8.06 4.39 -13.34
CA ALA A 503 -7.82 3.08 -13.93
C ALA A 503 -8.99 2.62 -14.83
N GLY A 504 -10.20 3.12 -14.57
CA GLY A 504 -11.40 2.79 -15.33
C GLY A 504 -11.89 3.91 -16.26
N THR A 505 -12.74 3.52 -17.20
CA THR A 505 -13.44 4.43 -18.11
C THR A 505 -14.43 5.29 -17.33
N ILE A 506 -14.41 6.61 -17.56
CA ILE A 506 -15.37 7.55 -16.99
C ILE A 506 -16.57 7.70 -17.94
N ASP A 507 -17.73 7.26 -17.48
CA ASP A 507 -18.98 7.40 -18.22
C ASP A 507 -19.53 8.84 -18.18
N ASP A 508 -20.29 9.26 -19.20
CA ASP A 508 -20.84 10.63 -19.33
C ASP A 508 -21.73 11.07 -18.14
N ASN A 509 -22.31 10.11 -17.41
CA ASN A 509 -23.17 10.33 -16.24
C ASN A 509 -22.42 10.20 -14.91
N ALA A 510 -21.10 9.98 -14.92
CA ALA A 510 -20.29 9.94 -13.72
C ALA A 510 -20.29 11.30 -13.00
N LEU A 511 -19.99 11.27 -11.70
CA LEU A 511 -19.84 12.48 -10.88
C LEU A 511 -18.56 13.27 -11.20
N ALA A 512 -17.62 12.65 -11.91
CA ALA A 512 -16.35 13.22 -12.34
C ALA A 512 -16.25 13.23 -13.87
N ASN A 513 -15.28 13.98 -14.40
CA ASN A 513 -14.92 13.96 -15.81
C ASN A 513 -13.39 13.89 -15.93
N CYS A 514 -12.88 13.31 -17.01
CA CYS A 514 -11.45 13.37 -17.31
C CYS A 514 -10.99 14.85 -17.40
N SER A 515 -10.03 15.22 -16.57
CA SER A 515 -9.43 16.55 -16.56
C SER A 515 -8.48 16.70 -17.74
N THR A 516 -8.45 17.90 -18.34
CA THR A 516 -7.46 18.27 -19.37
C THR A 516 -6.28 18.97 -18.72
N GLY A 517 -5.58 18.26 -17.82
CA GLY A 517 -4.36 18.77 -17.16
C GLY A 517 -4.15 18.24 -15.75
N VAL A 518 -2.87 18.13 -15.38
CA VAL A 518 -2.39 17.77 -14.04
C VAL A 518 -2.71 18.90 -13.07
N GLY A 519 -3.66 18.71 -12.16
CA GLY A 519 -3.87 19.53 -10.95
C GLY A 519 -4.14 21.04 -11.15
N GLY A 520 -4.19 21.54 -12.39
CA GLY A 520 -4.35 22.96 -12.68
C GLY A 520 -5.81 23.35 -12.91
N PRO A 521 -6.24 24.56 -12.54
CA PRO A 521 -7.45 25.12 -13.13
C PRO A 521 -7.27 25.19 -14.66
N PRO A 522 -8.35 25.05 -15.46
CA PRO A 522 -8.26 25.12 -16.91
C PRO A 522 -7.56 26.42 -17.33
N SER A 523 -6.65 26.32 -18.29
CA SER A 523 -5.96 27.49 -18.87
C SER A 523 -7.01 28.54 -19.26
N ARG A 524 -6.91 29.74 -18.67
CA ARG A 524 -7.86 30.85 -18.88
C ARG A 524 -7.97 31.30 -20.33
#